data_AF-K6GG11-F1
#
_entry.id   AF-K6GG11-F1
#
_cell.length_a   1.000
_cell.length_b   1.000
_cell.length_c   1.000
_cell.angle_alpha   90.00
_cell.angle_beta   90.00
_cell.angle_gamma   90.00
#
_symmetry.space_group_name_H-M   'P 1'
#
loop_
_entity.id
_entity.type
_entity.pdbx_description
1 polymer ?
#
loop_
_entity_poly.entity_id
_entity_poly.type
_entity_poly.pdbx_seq_one_letter_code
_entity_poly.pdbx_strand_id
1 'polypeptide(L)'
;MKPYRMILPCLRLVCVGALCLFLLGCGAGTKNPWIAPDKREFLAEKVKTYRNAYIRFGQAEDEARKDGNNEALDHYVRAKEAARVEMDRYERELAAYEASKGAKPAQ
;
A
#
# COMPACT_ATOMS: atom_id res chain seq x y z
N MET A 1 36.52 -49.89 -11.43
CA MET A 1 35.28 -49.07 -11.48
C MET A 1 35.62 -47.69 -10.92
N LYS A 2 35.36 -46.59 -11.65
CA LYS A 2 35.85 -45.24 -11.28
C LYS A 2 34.89 -44.57 -10.25
N PRO A 3 35.39 -44.08 -9.10
CA PRO A 3 34.56 -43.61 -7.97
C PRO A 3 33.73 -42.35 -8.26
N TYR A 4 34.02 -41.64 -9.34
CA TYR A 4 33.39 -40.37 -9.71
C TYR A 4 31.94 -40.52 -10.21
N ARG A 5 31.49 -41.74 -10.54
CA ARG A 5 30.12 -41.98 -11.04
C ARG A 5 29.03 -41.92 -9.97
N MET A 6 29.37 -42.07 -8.69
CA MET A 6 28.41 -42.00 -7.58
C MET A 6 28.35 -40.64 -6.87
N ILE A 7 29.35 -39.79 -7.01
CA ILE A 7 29.43 -38.50 -6.29
C ILE A 7 28.54 -37.43 -6.95
N LEU A 8 28.43 -37.48 -8.29
CA LEU A 8 27.66 -36.53 -9.10
C LEU A 8 26.14 -36.52 -8.82
N PRO A 9 25.44 -37.67 -8.65
CA PRO A 9 24.02 -37.68 -8.31
C PRO A 9 23.74 -37.21 -6.87
N CYS A 10 24.64 -37.50 -5.91
CA CYS A 10 24.50 -37.03 -4.53
C CYS A 10 24.65 -35.51 -4.42
N LEU A 11 25.60 -34.92 -5.15
CA LEU A 11 25.78 -33.47 -5.19
C LEU A 11 24.54 -32.74 -5.76
N ARG A 12 23.92 -33.32 -6.80
CA ARG A 12 22.68 -32.78 -7.39
C ARG A 12 21.51 -32.81 -6.41
N LEU A 13 21.34 -33.89 -5.65
CA LEU A 13 20.28 -33.99 -4.64
C LEU A 13 20.46 -32.97 -3.51
N VAL A 14 21.69 -32.73 -3.07
CA VAL A 14 22.00 -31.70 -2.07
C VAL A 14 21.69 -30.30 -2.60
N CYS A 15 22.06 -30.00 -3.86
CA CYS A 15 21.75 -28.71 -4.48
C CYS A 15 20.25 -28.50 -4.66
N VAL A 16 19.50 -29.52 -5.08
CA VAL A 16 18.03 -29.44 -5.21
C VAL A 16 17.36 -29.28 -3.84
N GLY A 17 17.82 -30.04 -2.84
CA GLY A 17 17.33 -29.91 -1.46
C GLY A 17 17.58 -28.51 -0.87
N ALA A 18 18.77 -27.95 -1.09
CA ALA A 18 19.09 -26.59 -0.67
C ALA A 18 18.23 -25.53 -1.40
N LEU A 19 17.96 -25.72 -2.69
CA LEU A 19 17.10 -24.83 -3.47
C LEU A 19 15.64 -24.86 -2.97
N CYS A 20 15.13 -26.06 -2.65
CA CYS A 20 13.78 -26.24 -2.10
C CYS A 20 13.64 -25.58 -0.71
N LEU A 21 14.65 -25.68 0.15
CA LEU A 21 14.66 -25.01 1.46
C LEU A 21 14.71 -23.48 1.35
N PHE A 22 15.42 -22.94 0.35
CA PHE A 22 15.46 -21.51 0.09
C PHE A 22 14.10 -20.97 -0.40
N LEU A 23 13.41 -21.74 -1.26
CA LEU A 23 12.08 -21.39 -1.76
C LEU A 23 11.00 -21.45 -0.67
N LEU A 24 11.13 -22.36 0.30
CA LEU A 24 10.23 -22.44 1.47
C LEU A 24 10.48 -21.29 2.47
N GLY A 25 11.68 -20.72 2.50
CA GLY A 25 12.04 -19.59 3.38
C GLY A 25 11.55 -18.22 2.88
N CYS A 26 11.35 -18.03 1.58
CA CYS A 26 10.91 -16.74 1.01
C CYS A 26 9.40 -16.47 1.13
N GLY A 27 8.59 -17.46 1.52
CA GLY A 27 7.13 -17.32 1.64
C GLY A 27 6.61 -17.14 3.07
N ALA A 28 7.46 -17.25 4.09
CA ALA A 28 7.04 -17.40 5.49
C ALA A 28 6.84 -16.08 6.26
N GLY A 29 6.49 -14.99 5.56
CA GLY A 29 6.00 -13.76 6.19
C GLY A 29 4.49 -13.66 6.00
N THR A 30 3.69 -14.12 6.97
CA THR A 30 2.22 -14.07 6.89
C THR A 30 1.62 -12.65 6.94
N LYS A 31 2.47 -11.61 6.93
CA LYS A 31 2.07 -10.21 6.92
C LYS A 31 2.76 -9.51 5.76
N ASN A 32 1.97 -9.07 4.79
CA ASN A 32 2.43 -8.19 3.72
C ASN A 32 2.89 -6.86 4.37
N PRO A 33 4.18 -6.48 4.31
CA PRO A 33 4.68 -5.25 4.93
C PRO A 33 4.09 -3.98 4.30
N TRP A 34 3.50 -4.10 3.10
CA TRP A 34 2.82 -3.00 2.40
C TRP A 34 1.38 -2.78 2.87
N ILE A 35 0.85 -3.62 3.76
CA ILE A 35 -0.50 -3.48 4.34
C ILE A 35 -0.34 -3.05 5.79
N ALA A 36 -0.88 -1.87 6.13
CA ALA A 36 -0.88 -1.38 7.50
C ALA A 36 -1.56 -2.44 8.42
N PRO A 37 -0.89 -2.85 9.50
CA PRO A 37 -1.40 -3.91 10.37
C PRO A 37 -2.63 -3.46 11.18
N ASP A 38 -2.78 -2.16 11.43
CA ASP A 38 -3.95 -1.58 12.11
C ASP A 38 -4.86 -0.83 11.11
N LYS A 39 -6.17 -1.06 11.25
CA LYS A 39 -7.20 -0.36 10.49
C LYS A 39 -7.16 1.15 10.75
N ARG A 40 -6.79 1.58 11.97
CA ARG A 40 -6.61 3.01 12.28
C ARG A 40 -5.51 3.64 11.45
N GLU A 41 -4.33 3.01 11.44
CA GLU A 41 -3.18 3.47 10.66
C GLU A 41 -3.48 3.51 9.17
N PHE A 42 -4.18 2.48 8.66
CA PHE A 42 -4.64 2.46 7.27
C PHE A 42 -5.52 3.68 6.94
N LEU A 43 -6.56 3.93 7.75
CA LEU A 43 -7.49 5.03 7.53
C LEU A 43 -6.79 6.40 7.64
N ALA A 44 -5.91 6.56 8.62
CA ALA A 44 -5.12 7.79 8.80
C ALA A 44 -4.18 8.05 7.61
N GLU A 45 -3.50 7.02 7.09
CA GLU A 45 -2.66 7.16 5.90
C GLU A 45 -3.48 7.47 4.65
N LYS A 46 -4.72 6.95 4.52
CA LYS A 46 -5.63 7.36 3.45
C LYS A 46 -6.00 8.83 3.52
N VAL A 47 -6.42 9.33 4.69
CA VAL A 47 -6.72 10.77 4.89
C VAL A 47 -5.53 11.64 4.48
N LYS A 48 -4.34 11.31 4.97
CA LYS A 48 -3.09 12.00 4.62
C LYS A 48 -2.81 11.98 3.12
N THR A 49 -2.99 10.83 2.47
CA THR A 49 -2.78 10.66 1.02
C THR A 49 -3.71 11.58 0.23
N TYR A 50 -5.01 11.58 0.53
CA TYR A 50 -5.97 12.41 -0.19
C TYR A 50 -5.83 13.90 0.12
N ARG A 51 -5.46 14.27 1.35
CA ARG A 51 -5.08 15.64 1.70
C ARG A 51 -3.91 16.14 0.84
N ASN A 52 -2.87 15.32 0.71
CA ASN A 52 -1.74 15.66 -0.14
C ASN A 52 -2.15 15.78 -1.61
N ALA A 53 -2.98 14.85 -2.11
CA ALA A 53 -3.50 14.91 -3.47
C ALA A 53 -4.31 16.21 -3.71
N TYR A 54 -5.19 16.58 -2.78
CA TYR A 54 -5.97 17.82 -2.85
C TYR A 54 -5.07 19.06 -2.99
N ILE A 55 -4.01 19.15 -2.17
CA ILE A 55 -3.04 20.25 -2.24
C ILE A 55 -2.32 20.27 -3.58
N ARG A 56 -1.84 19.11 -4.05
CA ARG A 56 -1.11 19.00 -5.32
C ARG A 56 -1.97 19.35 -6.52
N PHE A 57 -3.22 18.90 -6.55
CA PHE A 57 -4.14 19.28 -7.62
C PHE A 57 -4.51 20.76 -7.55
N GLY A 58 -4.58 21.37 -6.36
CA GLY A 58 -4.73 22.82 -6.23
C GLY A 58 -3.54 23.61 -6.80
N GLN A 59 -2.31 23.15 -6.56
CA GLN A 59 -1.12 23.74 -7.17
C GLN A 59 -1.14 23.62 -8.70
N ALA A 60 -1.48 22.43 -9.21
CA ALA A 60 -1.57 22.18 -10.64
C ALA A 60 -2.71 22.95 -11.33
N GLU A 61 -3.84 23.16 -10.63
CA GLU A 61 -4.95 24.02 -11.06
C GLU A 61 -4.46 25.47 -11.23
N ASP A 62 -3.72 26.00 -10.26
CA ASP A 62 -3.19 27.36 -10.32
C ASP A 62 -2.12 27.53 -11.42
N GLU A 63 -1.29 26.52 -11.65
CA GLU A 63 -0.34 26.48 -12.77
C GLU A 63 -1.06 26.43 -14.12
N ALA A 64 -2.03 25.54 -14.30
CA ALA A 64 -2.82 25.45 -15.53
C ALA A 64 -3.58 26.75 -15.84
N ARG A 65 -4.07 27.44 -14.79
CA ARG A 65 -4.72 28.75 -14.94
C ARG A 65 -3.73 29.81 -15.43
N LYS A 66 -2.50 29.83 -14.91
CA LYS A 66 -1.45 30.77 -15.36
C LYS A 66 -1.03 30.51 -16.80
N ASP A 67 -0.98 29.25 -17.20
CA ASP A 67 -0.59 28.82 -18.55
C ASP A 67 -1.73 28.97 -19.57
N GLY A 68 -2.96 29.29 -19.12
CA GLY A 68 -4.14 29.37 -19.99
C GLY A 68 -4.60 28.01 -20.54
N ASN A 69 -4.15 26.90 -19.94
CA ASN A 69 -4.50 25.56 -20.37
C ASN A 69 -5.83 25.12 -19.74
N ASN A 70 -6.93 25.48 -20.40
CA ASN A 70 -8.28 25.20 -19.92
C ASN A 70 -8.62 23.70 -19.81
N GLU A 71 -8.06 22.86 -20.68
CA GLU A 71 -8.28 21.41 -20.61
C GLU A 71 -7.64 20.83 -19.34
N ALA A 72 -6.37 21.15 -19.08
CA ALA A 72 -5.69 20.71 -17.87
C ALA A 72 -6.36 21.28 -16.60
N LEU A 73 -6.82 22.54 -16.64
CA LEU A 73 -7.53 23.17 -15.54
C LEU A 73 -8.78 22.36 -15.15
N ASP A 74 -9.63 22.01 -16.11
CA ASP A 74 -10.84 21.22 -15.89
C ASP A 74 -10.55 19.83 -15.32
N HIS A 75 -9.44 19.22 -15.74
CA HIS A 75 -8.99 17.94 -15.20
C HIS A 75 -8.55 18.06 -13.74
N TYR A 76 -7.75 19.08 -13.40
CA TYR A 76 -7.26 19.28 -12.04
C TYR A 76 -8.38 19.69 -11.07
N VAL A 77 -9.34 20.51 -11.51
CA VAL A 77 -10.53 20.83 -10.71
C VAL A 77 -11.31 19.56 -10.36
N ARG A 78 -11.57 18.69 -11.34
CA ARG A 78 -12.26 17.42 -11.10
C ARG A 78 -11.47 16.47 -10.20
N ALA A 79 -10.16 16.36 -10.41
CA ALA A 79 -9.29 15.50 -9.60
C ALA A 79 -9.17 15.99 -8.15
N LYS A 80 -9.07 17.31 -7.94
CA LYS A 80 -9.08 17.96 -6.62
C LYS A 80 -10.37 17.69 -5.88
N GLU A 81 -11.51 17.85 -6.55
CA GLU A 81 -12.81 17.59 -5.94
C GLU A 81 -13.00 16.11 -5.61
N ALA A 82 -12.57 15.19 -6.48
CA ALA A 82 -12.56 13.77 -6.17
C ALA A 82 -11.69 13.45 -4.95
N ALA A 83 -10.51 14.07 -4.83
CA ALA A 83 -9.65 13.91 -3.66
C ALA A 83 -10.31 14.43 -2.37
N ARG A 84 -11.06 15.55 -2.44
CA ARG A 84 -11.84 16.08 -1.31
C ARG A 84 -12.91 15.09 -0.85
N VAL A 85 -13.71 14.55 -1.77
CA VAL A 85 -14.77 13.60 -1.46
C VAL A 85 -14.22 12.32 -0.81
N GLU A 86 -13.12 11.79 -1.34
CA GLU A 86 -12.46 10.61 -0.77
C GLU A 86 -11.88 10.92 0.62
N MET A 87 -11.24 12.07 0.79
CA MET A 87 -10.74 12.52 2.10
C MET A 87 -11.88 12.58 3.13
N ASP A 88 -12.99 13.24 2.81
CA ASP A 88 -14.16 13.35 3.69
C ASP A 88 -14.79 11.98 4.00
N ARG A 89 -14.71 11.01 3.08
CA ARG A 89 -15.14 9.63 3.35
C ARG A 89 -14.23 8.96 4.38
N TYR A 90 -12.92 9.00 4.18
CA TYR A 90 -11.97 8.36 5.10
C TYR A 90 -11.91 9.05 6.46
N GLU A 91 -12.10 10.37 6.54
CA GLU A 91 -12.21 11.10 7.82
C GLU A 91 -13.43 10.63 8.61
N ARG A 92 -14.58 10.44 7.96
CA ARG A 92 -15.77 9.86 8.59
C ARG A 92 -15.57 8.41 9.03
N GLU A 93 -14.93 7.59 8.20
CA GLU A 93 -14.61 6.20 8.55
C GLU A 93 -13.65 6.10 9.74
N LEU A 94 -12.63 6.98 9.78
CA LEU A 94 -11.68 7.05 10.90
C LEU A 94 -12.38 7.46 12.19
N ALA A 95 -13.20 8.52 12.15
CA ALA A 95 -13.97 8.96 13.30
C ALA A 95 -14.94 7.87 13.81
N ALA A 96 -15.63 7.17 12.90
CA ALA A 96 -16.50 6.06 13.26
C ALA A 96 -15.72 4.89 13.88
N TYR A 97 -14.53 4.57 13.35
CA TYR A 97 -13.67 3.54 13.92
C TYR A 97 -13.20 3.91 15.33
N GLU A 98 -12.73 5.14 15.54
CA GLU A 98 -12.28 5.63 16.85
C GLU A 98 -13.44 5.63 17.87
N ALA A 99 -14.64 6.06 17.47
CA ALA A 99 -15.84 5.97 18.31
C ALA A 99 -16.19 4.53 18.68
N SER A 100 -16.10 3.59 17.73
CA SER A 100 -16.39 2.17 17.97
C SER A 100 -15.40 1.50 18.93
N LYS A 101 -14.16 2.00 19.01
CA LYS A 101 -13.12 1.51 19.93
C LYS A 101 -13.19 2.19 21.31
N GLY A 102 -13.69 3.41 21.38
CA GLY A 102 -13.94 4.13 22.63
C GLY A 102 -15.16 3.61 23.41
N ALA A 103 -16.14 3.02 22.72
CA ALA A 103 -17.31 2.39 23.33
C ALA A 103 -16.99 0.98 23.87
N LYS A 104 -16.14 0.90 24.89
CA LYS A 104 -16.07 -0.33 25.72
C LYS A 104 -17.32 -0.35 26.60
N PRO A 105 -18.25 -1.33 26.48
CA PRO A 105 -19.30 -1.48 27.47
C PRO A 105 -18.64 -1.84 28.80
N ALA A 106 -18.99 -1.11 29.85
CA ALA A 106 -18.63 -1.49 31.21
C ALA A 106 -19.28 -2.85 31.50
N GLN A 107 -18.44 -3.89 31.66
CA GLN A 107 -18.81 -5.13 32.33
C GLN A 107 -18.22 -5.09 33.74
#